data_AF-A0A536L5Z4-F1
#
_entry.id   AF-A0A536L5Z4-F1
#
_cell.length_a   1.000
_cell.length_b   1.000
_cell.length_c   1.000
_cell.angle_alpha   90.00
_cell.angle_beta   90.00
_cell.angle_gamma   90.00
#
_symmetry.space_group_name_H-M   'P 1'
#
loop_
_entity.id
_entity.type
_entity.pdbx_description
1 polymer ?
#
loop_
_entity_poly.entity_id
_entity_poly.type
_entity_poly.pdbx_seq_one_letter_code
_entity_poly.pdbx_strand_id
1 'polypeptide(L)'
;MATSFTPSLPNASRIGSTIVLLVASAGDGNTGYTLPAGWLRATDVTDGNPVGLHLFYYPNAPAGTTFGAMTLSAATNVSYTIAEVGATLTLDATGSASSATAAVGSLAIKTSAATTATNEIVLAGFGVSQGSTTQTWGAPTGFTLINKDDTNRSNESNLSNMVVSATGTYGATQTLTPSAWTKGIIATFHSSSSSPSPTPTPTPTPTPTPTPAPTPTPTPTPTPTPSPTPSPAGLPNFSHVFVIVMENQEITDVIGNPAAPYLNGLASSNALGTQVYAVTHPSLPNYLALAGGSTFGITSDCTTCYVSAQNLADQIEAGGKTWKAYLEGMPSPCFVGDSYPYMQKHNPWIYFNDIRTNATRCAADVVPYSQLSSDLANNTVPNFVWITPDMCNDMHDCSITTGDAWLKQQVPAILNSAAYKNGGALFITWDEGNTYAACCTVATGGRVATIVMSPLGKTNFQSSVQETLYSLLRTIEDSWSLPRLGDAGCSCTTTMREYFQ
;
A
#
# COMPACT_ATOMS: atom_id res chain seq x y z
N MET A 1 14.62 9.70 42.01
CA MET A 1 15.61 8.86 41.32
C MET A 1 15.35 9.00 39.84
N ALA A 2 16.38 9.16 39.00
CA ALA A 2 16.19 9.20 37.56
C ALA A 2 15.86 7.78 37.06
N THR A 3 14.86 7.66 36.20
CA THR A 3 14.52 6.38 35.55
C THR A 3 15.15 6.33 34.17
N SER A 4 15.89 5.26 33.90
CA SER A 4 16.47 4.99 32.57
C SER A 4 15.77 3.81 31.92
N PHE A 5 15.50 3.93 30.62
CA PHE A 5 14.92 2.87 29.80
C PHE A 5 15.53 2.87 28.40
N THR A 6 15.61 1.70 27.77
CA THR A 6 16.13 1.55 26.42
C THR A 6 14.97 1.17 25.50
N PRO A 7 14.54 2.03 24.56
CA PRO A 7 13.52 1.66 23.61
C PRO A 7 14.00 0.50 22.73
N SER A 8 13.14 -0.49 22.50
CA SER A 8 13.38 -1.54 21.52
C SER A 8 12.22 -1.64 20.54
N LEU A 9 12.53 -1.73 19.25
CA LEU A 9 11.57 -2.08 18.22
C LEU A 9 11.69 -3.59 17.95
N PRO A 10 10.60 -4.37 18.08
CA PRO A 10 10.66 -5.82 17.96
C PRO A 10 11.19 -6.33 16.62
N ASN A 11 11.05 -5.56 15.53
CA ASN A 11 11.58 -5.86 14.20
C ASN A 11 11.95 -4.55 13.48
N ALA A 12 13.23 -4.21 13.35
CA ALA A 12 13.67 -3.01 12.61
C ALA A 12 13.72 -3.34 11.10
N SER A 13 12.77 -2.82 10.33
CA SER A 13 12.72 -2.97 8.88
C SER A 13 13.10 -1.64 8.23
N ARG A 14 14.23 -1.63 7.53
CA ARG A 14 14.67 -0.57 6.59
C ARG A 14 15.53 0.57 7.16
N ILE A 15 16.40 1.04 6.29
CA ILE A 15 17.34 2.14 6.47
C ILE A 15 16.62 3.44 6.08
N GLY A 16 16.63 4.44 6.96
CA GLY A 16 16.09 5.77 6.65
C GLY A 16 14.63 6.00 7.06
N SER A 17 14.07 5.13 7.92
CA SER A 17 12.74 5.31 8.49
C SER A 17 12.74 6.29 9.65
N THR A 18 11.71 7.14 9.74
CA THR A 18 11.47 7.97 10.93
C THR A 18 10.77 7.12 11.98
N ILE A 19 11.38 7.08 13.17
CA ILE A 19 10.86 6.36 14.33
C ILE A 19 10.23 7.36 15.25
N VAL A 20 9.06 7.06 15.81
CA VAL A 20 8.42 7.86 16.85
C VAL A 20 8.37 7.09 18.15
N LEU A 21 8.55 7.82 19.25
CA LEU A 21 8.54 7.28 20.59
C LEU A 21 7.65 8.16 21.45
N LEU A 22 6.55 7.57 21.89
CA LEU A 22 5.66 8.17 22.88
C LEU A 22 6.05 7.64 24.25
N VAL A 23 6.24 8.55 25.20
CA VAL A 23 6.66 8.21 26.56
C VAL A 23 5.67 8.81 27.54
N ALA A 24 5.05 7.94 28.34
CA ALA A 24 4.29 8.30 29.51
C ALA A 24 5.15 8.13 30.75
N SER A 25 5.12 9.10 31.65
CA SER A 25 5.90 9.06 32.90
C SER A 25 5.03 9.41 34.09
N ALA A 26 5.28 8.80 35.24
CA ALA A 26 4.76 9.24 36.54
C ALA A 26 5.92 9.83 37.39
N GLY A 27 5.66 10.82 38.22
CA GLY A 27 6.64 11.66 38.91
C GLY A 27 6.42 13.16 38.69
N ASP A 28 6.76 13.95 39.70
CA ASP A 28 6.69 15.41 39.78
C ASP A 28 7.41 16.12 38.63
N GLY A 29 6.64 16.56 37.64
CA GLY A 29 7.03 17.62 36.69
C GLY A 29 8.33 17.37 35.94
N ASN A 30 8.47 16.21 35.26
CA ASN A 30 9.65 15.83 34.47
C ASN A 30 10.11 16.91 33.47
N THR A 31 10.98 17.82 33.93
CA THR A 31 11.52 18.93 33.13
C THR A 31 12.87 18.62 32.48
N GLY A 32 13.51 17.49 32.84
CA GLY A 32 14.83 17.11 32.37
C GLY A 32 14.88 15.71 31.75
N TYR A 33 15.51 15.60 30.58
CA TYR A 33 15.78 14.34 29.89
C TYR A 33 17.18 14.30 29.30
N THR A 34 17.73 13.10 29.20
CA THR A 34 18.94 12.82 28.41
C THR A 34 18.54 11.86 27.29
N LEU A 35 18.65 12.33 26.05
CA LEU A 35 18.37 11.55 24.85
C LEU A 35 19.68 11.00 24.25
N PRO A 36 19.70 9.75 23.79
CA PRO A 36 20.75 9.25 22.92
C PRO A 36 20.84 10.06 21.62
N ALA A 37 22.02 10.07 21.00
CA ALA A 37 22.24 10.78 19.75
C ALA A 37 21.25 10.32 18.65
N GLY A 38 20.68 11.29 17.94
CA GLY A 38 19.72 11.08 16.85
C GLY A 38 18.25 11.23 17.24
N TRP A 39 17.91 11.13 18.53
CA TRP A 39 16.56 11.45 19.01
C TRP A 39 16.34 12.96 19.11
N LEU A 40 15.17 13.39 18.64
CA LEU A 40 14.67 14.75 18.70
C LEU A 40 13.34 14.78 19.46
N ARG A 41 13.05 15.88 20.18
CA ARG A 41 11.74 16.11 20.81
C ARG A 41 10.80 16.77 19.82
N ALA A 42 9.61 16.22 19.67
CA ALA A 42 8.54 16.84 18.91
C ALA A 42 7.70 17.76 19.81
N THR A 43 7.06 17.21 20.86
CA THR A 43 6.18 17.95 21.77
C THR A 43 5.90 17.17 23.06
N ASP A 44 5.24 17.78 24.05
CA ASP A 44 4.87 17.18 25.33
C ASP A 44 3.74 17.93 26.05
N VAL A 45 3.12 17.27 27.02
CA VAL A 45 2.16 17.85 27.96
C VAL A 45 2.65 17.65 29.40
N THR A 46 2.98 18.75 30.06
CA THR A 46 3.43 18.79 31.47
C THR A 46 2.64 19.85 32.24
N ASP A 47 1.44 19.49 32.70
CA ASP A 47 0.47 20.40 33.35
C ASP A 47 0.66 20.53 34.88
N GLY A 48 1.86 20.25 35.39
CA GLY A 48 2.18 20.33 36.82
C GLY A 48 1.64 19.19 37.69
N ASN A 49 0.86 18.25 37.14
CA ASN A 49 0.56 16.97 37.79
C ASN A 49 1.76 16.01 37.70
N PRO A 50 1.82 14.95 38.54
CA PRO A 50 2.97 14.05 38.60
C PRO A 50 2.99 13.10 37.40
N VAL A 51 2.52 13.50 36.22
CA VAL A 51 2.52 12.66 35.03
C VAL A 51 2.81 13.52 33.81
N GLY A 52 3.73 13.07 32.95
CA GLY A 52 4.04 13.70 31.66
C GLY A 52 3.76 12.77 30.49
N LEU A 53 3.34 13.34 29.35
CA LEU A 53 3.27 12.64 28.06
C LEU A 53 4.21 13.34 27.07
N HIS A 54 5.13 12.61 26.46
CA HIS A 54 6.19 13.15 25.61
C HIS A 54 6.24 12.43 24.26
N LEU A 55 6.33 13.18 23.16
CA LEU A 55 6.60 12.65 21.82
C LEU A 55 8.02 13.00 21.39
N PHE A 56 8.80 11.95 21.16
CA PHE A 56 10.12 12.02 20.54
C PHE A 56 10.07 11.37 19.16
N TYR A 57 11.02 11.73 18.30
CA TYR A 57 11.21 11.08 17.02
C TYR A 57 12.69 10.98 16.67
N TYR A 58 13.06 9.94 15.92
CA TYR A 58 14.36 9.73 15.35
C TYR A 58 14.19 9.79 13.82
N PRO A 59 14.58 10.89 13.17
CA PRO A 59 14.44 10.99 11.72
C PRO A 59 15.47 10.09 11.02
N ASN A 60 15.04 9.39 9.98
CA ASN A 60 15.94 8.62 9.10
C ASN A 60 16.83 7.60 9.84
N ALA A 61 16.30 6.90 10.85
CA ALA A 61 17.04 5.89 11.58
C ALA A 61 17.54 4.79 10.62
N PRO A 62 18.86 4.48 10.62
CA PRO A 62 19.39 3.34 9.87
C PRO A 62 18.78 1.99 10.31
N ALA A 63 18.76 1.00 9.43
CA ALA A 63 18.32 -0.34 9.79
C ALA A 63 19.19 -0.92 10.90
N GLY A 64 18.57 -1.57 11.88
CA GLY A 64 19.28 -2.15 13.03
C GLY A 64 19.84 -1.13 14.03
N THR A 65 19.40 0.14 13.97
CA THR A 65 19.78 1.16 14.95
C THR A 65 19.42 0.71 16.37
N THR A 66 20.39 0.73 17.26
CA THR A 66 20.14 0.63 18.71
C THR A 66 19.73 2.01 19.23
N PHE A 67 18.56 2.12 19.84
CA PHE A 67 17.99 3.42 20.22
C PHE A 67 18.63 4.05 21.47
N GLY A 68 19.55 3.34 22.13
CA GLY A 68 20.26 3.80 23.32
C GLY A 68 19.38 3.95 24.57
N ALA A 69 20.01 4.13 25.73
CA ALA A 69 19.30 4.36 26.98
C ALA A 69 18.87 5.83 27.11
N MET A 70 17.58 6.07 27.26
CA MET A 70 16.99 7.36 27.59
C MET A 70 16.86 7.49 29.10
N THR A 71 17.11 8.68 29.64
CA THR A 71 16.95 8.96 31.09
C THR A 71 16.01 10.12 31.32
N LEU A 72 15.03 9.94 32.21
CA LEU A 72 14.11 10.97 32.70
C LEU A 72 14.45 11.32 34.15
N SER A 73 14.73 12.59 34.44
CA SER A 73 15.42 13.02 35.66
C SER A 73 14.62 12.88 36.96
N ALA A 74 13.29 12.85 36.89
CA ALA A 74 12.41 12.77 38.07
C ALA A 74 11.27 11.73 37.93
N ALA A 75 11.31 10.87 36.91
CA ALA A 75 10.26 9.88 36.71
C ALA A 75 10.41 8.73 37.73
N THR A 76 9.33 8.39 38.42
CA THR A 76 9.24 7.22 39.30
C THR A 76 8.77 5.97 38.55
N ASN A 77 8.01 6.14 37.46
CA ASN A 77 7.62 5.07 36.54
C ASN A 77 7.65 5.61 35.10
N VAL A 78 8.11 4.79 34.16
CA VAL A 78 8.17 5.12 32.73
C VAL A 78 7.60 3.99 31.90
N SER A 79 6.68 4.34 31.01
CA SER A 79 6.13 3.46 29.98
C SER A 79 6.29 4.14 28.63
N TYR A 80 6.54 3.37 27.59
CA TYR A 80 6.73 3.93 26.26
C TYR A 80 6.15 3.01 25.19
N THR A 81 5.81 3.61 24.06
CA THR A 81 5.53 2.89 22.82
C THR A 81 6.39 3.50 21.72
N ILE A 82 6.97 2.63 20.91
CA ILE A 82 7.82 2.98 19.80
C ILE A 82 7.20 2.43 18.51
N ALA A 83 7.19 3.23 17.46
CA ALA A 83 6.62 2.85 16.17
C ALA A 83 7.44 3.43 15.02
N GLU A 84 7.44 2.73 13.89
CA GLU A 84 7.97 3.22 12.63
C GLU A 84 6.84 3.90 11.85
N VAL A 85 7.08 5.11 11.32
CA VAL A 85 6.02 5.94 10.71
C VAL A 85 6.28 6.33 9.26
N GLY A 86 7.34 5.82 8.64
CA GLY A 86 7.65 6.01 7.23
C GLY A 86 9.03 6.62 6.98
N ALA A 87 9.50 6.57 5.73
CA ALA A 87 10.85 7.00 5.36
C ALA A 87 10.95 8.50 5.12
N THR A 88 12.08 9.10 5.53
CA THR A 88 12.44 10.48 5.13
C THR A 88 11.41 11.53 5.55
N LEU A 89 10.84 11.33 6.72
CA LEU A 89 9.89 12.25 7.32
C LEU A 89 10.59 13.22 8.27
N THR A 90 10.25 14.50 8.15
CA THR A 90 10.67 15.56 9.07
C THR A 90 9.45 16.13 9.77
N LEU A 91 9.64 16.54 11.04
CA LEU A 91 8.58 17.18 11.81
C LEU A 91 8.17 18.47 11.10
N ASP A 92 6.88 18.59 10.80
CA ASP A 92 6.32 19.72 10.09
C ASP A 92 5.68 20.71 11.06
N ALA A 93 4.58 20.30 11.71
CA ALA A 93 3.88 21.09 12.70
C ALA A 93 3.58 20.29 13.98
N THR A 94 3.45 21.00 15.09
CA THR A 94 2.98 20.44 16.37
C THR A 94 1.61 21.00 16.71
N GLY A 95 0.68 20.14 17.14
CA GLY A 95 -0.66 20.55 17.54
C GLY A 95 -0.81 20.88 19.01
N SER A 96 -2.06 21.09 19.43
CA SER A 96 -2.43 21.33 20.82
C SER A 96 -2.21 20.08 21.68
N ALA A 97 -1.59 20.32 22.83
CA ALA A 97 -1.44 19.41 23.96
C ALA A 97 -2.62 19.64 24.93
N SER A 98 -3.30 18.59 25.39
CA SER A 98 -4.43 18.71 26.32
C SER A 98 -4.42 17.64 27.41
N SER A 99 -5.02 17.93 28.57
CA SER A 99 -5.06 17.04 29.72
C SER A 99 -6.36 17.15 30.53
N ALA A 100 -6.74 16.05 31.20
CA ALA A 100 -7.88 15.95 32.11
C ALA A 100 -7.57 14.97 33.26
N THR A 101 -8.03 15.25 34.48
CA THR A 101 -7.66 14.48 35.70
C THR A 101 -8.82 13.75 36.41
N ALA A 102 -10.07 13.94 35.98
CA ALA A 102 -11.22 13.23 36.56
C ALA A 102 -12.49 13.38 35.67
N ALA A 103 -12.33 13.45 34.35
CA ALA A 103 -13.42 13.83 33.47
C ALA A 103 -14.26 12.62 33.01
N VAL A 104 -15.59 12.77 33.06
CA VAL A 104 -16.53 11.98 32.26
C VAL A 104 -16.85 12.81 31.02
N GLY A 105 -16.65 12.27 29.81
CA GLY A 105 -16.84 13.02 28.57
C GLY A 105 -15.82 12.66 27.50
N SER A 106 -15.14 13.66 26.93
CA SER A 106 -14.14 13.45 25.87
C SER A 106 -12.97 14.44 25.96
N LEU A 107 -11.77 14.00 25.61
CA LEU A 107 -10.59 14.86 25.41
C LEU A 107 -10.34 15.04 23.91
N ALA A 108 -10.25 16.30 23.45
CA ALA A 108 -9.99 16.62 22.05
C ALA A 108 -8.64 17.33 21.88
N ILE A 109 -7.91 16.97 20.83
CA ILE A 109 -6.65 17.59 20.41
C ILE A 109 -6.74 17.93 18.92
N LYS A 110 -6.04 18.97 18.49
CA LYS A 110 -6.05 19.44 17.10
C LYS A 110 -4.67 19.94 16.66
N THR A 111 -4.37 19.87 15.37
CA THR A 111 -3.19 20.53 14.80
C THR A 111 -3.32 22.05 14.96
N SER A 112 -2.18 22.73 15.20
CA SER A 112 -2.16 24.19 15.46
C SER A 112 -2.33 25.01 14.17
N ALA A 113 -2.06 24.39 13.02
CA ALA A 113 -2.25 24.93 11.69
C ALA A 113 -2.82 23.85 10.75
N ALA A 114 -3.31 24.30 9.60
CA ALA A 114 -3.65 23.39 8.52
C ALA A 114 -2.37 22.82 7.88
N THR A 115 -2.41 21.55 7.53
CA THR A 115 -1.38 20.90 6.72
C THR A 115 -1.34 21.55 5.34
N THR A 116 -0.14 21.69 4.78
CA THR A 116 0.09 22.43 3.53
C THR A 116 0.50 21.53 2.38
N ALA A 117 0.93 20.30 2.67
CA ALA A 117 1.32 19.31 1.67
C ALA A 117 0.39 18.09 1.65
N THR A 118 0.25 17.49 0.47
CA THR A 118 -0.61 16.32 0.19
C THR A 118 0.02 14.99 0.59
N ASN A 119 1.17 15.01 1.28
CA ASN A 119 1.92 13.84 1.72
C ASN A 119 2.31 13.94 3.20
N GLU A 120 1.43 14.53 4.00
CA GLU A 120 1.65 14.67 5.44
C GLU A 120 1.05 13.48 6.22
N ILE A 121 1.78 13.07 7.24
CA ILE A 121 1.34 12.06 8.19
C ILE A 121 0.96 12.77 9.49
N VAL A 122 -0.24 12.49 9.99
CA VAL A 122 -0.74 13.00 11.26
C VAL A 122 -0.66 11.88 12.28
N LEU A 123 0.02 12.16 13.40
CA LEU A 123 0.15 11.25 14.53
C LEU A 123 -0.55 11.84 15.75
N ALA A 124 -1.48 11.07 16.32
CA ALA A 124 -2.13 11.39 17.57
C ALA A 124 -1.76 10.34 18.63
N GLY A 125 -1.44 10.80 19.83
CA GLY A 125 -1.10 9.96 20.98
C GLY A 125 -1.98 10.30 22.17
N PHE A 126 -2.59 9.30 22.78
CA PHE A 126 -3.33 9.44 24.03
C PHE A 126 -2.72 8.54 25.11
N GLY A 127 -2.52 9.13 26.29
CA GLY A 127 -2.09 8.43 27.50
C GLY A 127 -3.12 8.59 28.59
N VAL A 128 -3.28 7.58 29.42
CA VAL A 128 -4.27 7.53 30.50
C VAL A 128 -3.72 6.81 31.73
N SER A 129 -4.43 6.98 32.84
CA SER A 129 -4.17 6.28 34.09
C SER A 129 -5.04 5.04 34.24
N GLN A 130 -4.52 3.98 34.84
CA GLN A 130 -5.38 2.90 35.36
C GLN A 130 -6.00 3.23 36.73
N GLY A 131 -7.31 2.97 36.84
CA GLY A 131 -7.98 2.59 38.08
C GLY A 131 -8.15 1.06 38.14
N SER A 132 -8.59 0.52 39.28
CA SER A 132 -8.69 -0.92 39.63
C SER A 132 -9.43 -1.86 38.65
N THR A 133 -9.92 -1.38 37.51
CA THR A 133 -10.71 -2.15 36.53
C THR A 133 -10.09 -2.03 35.13
N THR A 134 -10.07 -3.14 34.39
CA THR A 134 -9.62 -3.19 32.98
C THR A 134 -10.36 -2.16 32.13
N GLN A 135 -9.62 -1.21 31.52
CA GLN A 135 -10.19 -0.23 30.60
C GLN A 135 -10.19 -0.76 29.16
N THR A 136 -11.32 -0.65 28.47
CA THR A 136 -11.44 -0.95 27.04
C THR A 136 -11.10 0.31 26.24
N TRP A 137 -10.17 0.19 25.30
CA TRP A 137 -9.65 1.31 24.50
C TRP A 137 -9.84 1.02 23.02
N GLY A 138 -10.25 2.03 22.24
CA GLY A 138 -10.35 2.00 20.79
C GLY A 138 -9.74 3.26 20.18
N ALA A 139 -9.34 3.20 18.90
CA ALA A 139 -8.76 4.36 18.22
C ALA A 139 -9.79 5.50 18.08
N PRO A 140 -9.39 6.78 18.21
CA PRO A 140 -10.23 7.91 17.85
C PRO A 140 -10.74 7.81 16.42
N THR A 141 -11.95 8.33 16.15
CA THR A 141 -12.52 8.34 14.80
C THR A 141 -11.57 8.98 13.79
N GLY A 142 -11.28 8.27 12.69
CA GLY A 142 -10.37 8.72 11.64
C GLY A 142 -8.90 8.40 11.88
N PHE A 143 -8.54 7.68 12.95
CA PHE A 143 -7.17 7.25 13.19
C PHE A 143 -7.12 5.73 13.41
N THR A 144 -6.03 5.08 12.97
CA THR A 144 -5.82 3.63 13.12
C THR A 144 -4.85 3.35 14.26
N LEU A 145 -5.17 2.39 15.15
CA LEU A 145 -4.30 2.02 16.28
C LEU A 145 -3.12 1.16 15.80
N ILE A 146 -1.87 1.61 16.04
CA ILE A 146 -0.66 0.92 15.56
C ILE A 146 -0.03 0.04 16.64
N ASN A 147 -0.31 0.29 17.93
CA ASN A 147 0.16 -0.58 19.02
C ASN A 147 -0.66 -0.37 20.29
N LYS A 148 -0.88 -1.48 21.02
CA LYS A 148 -1.38 -1.52 22.39
C LYS A 148 -0.56 -2.54 23.17
N ASP A 149 0.24 -2.08 24.12
CA ASP A 149 0.94 -2.97 25.06
C ASP A 149 0.07 -3.22 26.30
N ASP A 150 -0.58 -4.39 26.33
CA ASP A 150 -1.37 -4.87 27.47
C ASP A 150 -0.52 -5.60 28.54
N THR A 151 0.75 -5.85 28.26
CA THR A 151 1.62 -6.68 29.11
C THR A 151 2.31 -5.88 30.22
N ASN A 152 2.45 -4.57 30.02
CA ASN A 152 3.03 -3.67 31.01
C ASN A 152 1.96 -3.06 31.94
N ARG A 153 1.97 -3.49 33.21
CA ARG A 153 1.02 -3.06 34.25
C ARG A 153 1.17 -1.59 34.70
N SER A 154 2.00 -0.79 34.04
CA SER A 154 2.30 0.61 34.40
C SER A 154 1.98 1.65 33.32
N ASN A 155 0.86 1.52 32.61
CA ASN A 155 0.14 2.61 31.93
C ASN A 155 0.48 2.84 30.43
N GLU A 156 -0.46 2.42 29.58
CA GLU A 156 -1.17 3.10 28.47
C GLU A 156 -0.43 4.13 27.58
N SER A 157 -0.17 3.73 26.33
CA SER A 157 0.12 4.63 25.20
C SER A 157 -0.57 4.09 23.95
N ASN A 158 -1.59 4.82 23.47
CA ASN A 158 -2.25 4.50 22.21
C ASN A 158 -1.68 5.42 21.13
N LEU A 159 -1.00 4.82 20.16
CA LEU A 159 -0.54 5.51 18.96
C LEU A 159 -1.54 5.27 17.86
N SER A 160 -2.08 6.35 17.29
CA SER A 160 -2.90 6.24 16.10
C SER A 160 -2.42 7.15 14.99
N ASN A 161 -2.29 6.61 13.78
CA ASN A 161 -1.90 7.35 12.58
C ASN A 161 -3.07 7.59 11.65
N MET A 162 -2.95 8.64 10.87
CA MET A 162 -3.67 8.83 9.63
C MET A 162 -2.70 9.47 8.63
N VAL A 163 -2.56 8.88 7.45
CA VAL A 163 -1.91 9.55 6.30
C VAL A 163 -2.97 10.42 5.66
N VAL A 164 -2.68 11.71 5.45
CA VAL A 164 -3.65 12.58 4.80
C VAL A 164 -3.10 13.20 3.53
N SER A 165 -3.81 12.96 2.44
CA SER A 165 -3.60 13.58 1.13
C SER A 165 -4.54 14.77 0.90
N ALA A 166 -4.68 15.64 1.92
CA ALA A 166 -5.48 16.86 1.83
C ALA A 166 -4.93 17.97 2.72
N THR A 167 -5.12 19.22 2.30
CA THR A 167 -4.87 20.42 3.11
C THR A 167 -5.98 20.58 4.15
N GLY A 168 -5.66 20.66 5.44
CA GLY A 168 -6.68 20.83 6.47
C GLY A 168 -6.17 20.79 7.90
N THR A 169 -7.05 21.15 8.85
CA THR A 169 -6.79 20.99 10.29
C THR A 169 -7.29 19.62 10.73
N TYR A 170 -6.43 18.86 11.41
CA TYR A 170 -6.80 17.54 11.91
C TYR A 170 -7.05 17.58 13.40
N GLY A 171 -8.04 16.80 13.83
CA GLY A 171 -8.38 16.67 15.24
C GLY A 171 -8.72 15.24 15.59
N ALA A 172 -8.32 14.83 16.79
CA ALA A 172 -8.69 13.55 17.38
C ALA A 172 -9.48 13.82 18.66
N THR A 173 -10.56 13.06 18.86
CA THR A 173 -11.36 13.11 20.08
C THR A 173 -11.41 11.73 20.71
N GLN A 174 -10.97 11.64 21.95
CA GLN A 174 -11.00 10.42 22.75
C GLN A 174 -12.15 10.48 23.75
N THR A 175 -13.07 9.53 23.67
CA THR A 175 -14.12 9.34 24.69
C THR A 175 -13.50 8.75 25.95
N LEU A 176 -13.89 9.29 27.11
CA LEU A 176 -13.32 8.95 28.41
C LEU A 176 -14.35 8.26 29.31
N THR A 177 -13.96 7.13 29.89
CA THR A 177 -14.55 6.59 31.11
C THR A 177 -13.88 7.21 32.34
N PRO A 178 -14.47 7.12 33.54
CA PRO A 178 -13.82 7.62 34.76
C PRO A 178 -12.41 7.05 34.92
N SER A 179 -11.41 7.90 34.79
CA SER A 179 -9.99 7.61 34.98
C SER A 179 -9.35 8.67 35.89
N ALA A 180 -8.24 8.34 36.55
CA ALA A 180 -7.51 9.26 37.43
C ALA A 180 -6.67 10.30 36.66
N TRP A 181 -6.33 10.08 35.38
CA TRP A 181 -5.81 11.10 34.44
C TRP A 181 -5.86 10.65 32.97
N THR A 182 -5.88 11.61 32.05
CA THR A 182 -5.80 11.44 30.59
C THR A 182 -5.07 12.63 29.95
N LYS A 183 -4.21 12.37 28.96
CA LYS A 183 -3.49 13.38 28.17
C LYS A 183 -3.51 13.03 26.69
N GLY A 184 -3.50 14.03 25.83
CA GLY A 184 -3.44 13.89 24.39
C GLY A 184 -2.41 14.83 23.77
N ILE A 185 -1.71 14.35 22.75
CA ILE A 185 -0.78 15.12 21.90
C ILE A 185 -0.94 14.75 20.44
N ILE A 186 -0.72 15.71 19.54
CA ILE A 186 -0.80 15.51 18.10
C ILE A 186 0.35 16.24 17.40
N ALA A 187 0.94 15.61 16.39
CA ALA A 187 2.01 16.17 15.58
C ALA A 187 1.87 15.72 14.11
N THR A 188 2.38 16.53 13.19
CA THR A 188 2.43 16.21 11.76
C THR A 188 3.87 16.08 11.28
N PHE A 189 4.06 15.20 10.31
CA PHE A 189 5.34 14.97 9.66
C PHE A 189 5.14 15.07 8.15
N HIS A 190 5.99 15.83 7.47
CA HIS A 190 6.01 15.85 6.01
C HIS A 190 7.16 14.98 5.49
N SER A 191 7.04 14.48 4.26
CA SER A 191 8.20 13.93 3.57
C SER A 191 8.99 15.06 2.94
N SER A 192 10.29 15.14 3.24
CA SER A 192 11.17 16.08 2.53
C SER A 192 11.33 15.58 1.09
N SER A 193 10.54 16.11 0.15
CA SER A 193 10.86 15.94 -1.27
C SER A 193 12.26 16.48 -1.48
N SER A 194 13.14 15.71 -2.12
CA SER A 194 14.42 16.25 -2.59
C SER A 194 14.13 17.56 -3.34
N SER A 195 14.65 18.67 -2.80
CA SER A 195 14.54 19.97 -3.45
C SER A 195 14.97 19.79 -4.90
N PRO A 196 14.22 20.32 -5.90
CA PRO A 196 14.70 20.31 -7.27
C PRO A 196 16.09 20.96 -7.28
N SER A 197 17.04 20.27 -7.91
CA SER A 197 18.36 20.84 -8.18
C SER A 197 18.15 22.20 -8.87
N PRO A 198 18.79 23.29 -8.40
CA PRO A 198 18.56 24.61 -8.96
C PRO A 198 18.83 24.57 -10.46
N THR A 199 17.83 24.96 -11.25
CA THR A 199 17.97 25.15 -12.69
C THR A 199 19.14 26.11 -12.93
N PRO A 200 20.15 25.77 -13.74
CA PRO A 200 21.24 26.68 -14.02
C PRO A 200 20.68 27.96 -14.63
N THR A 201 20.97 29.09 -13.99
CA THR A 201 20.59 30.42 -14.45
C THR A 201 21.04 30.60 -15.89
N PRO A 202 20.15 30.97 -16.83
CA PRO A 202 20.57 31.22 -18.20
C PRO A 202 21.54 32.40 -18.23
N THR A 203 22.78 32.12 -18.67
CA THR A 203 23.78 33.14 -18.97
C THR A 203 23.21 34.10 -20.02
N PRO A 204 23.24 35.43 -19.82
CA PRO A 204 22.69 36.38 -20.76
C PRO A 204 23.41 36.25 -22.11
N THR A 205 22.62 36.08 -23.17
CA THR A 205 23.08 36.08 -24.55
C THR A 205 23.68 37.44 -24.89
N PRO A 206 24.97 37.54 -25.29
CA PRO A 206 25.52 38.81 -25.74
C PRO A 206 24.90 39.21 -27.08
N THR A 207 24.57 40.50 -27.18
CA THR A 207 24.06 41.21 -28.36
C THR A 207 24.91 40.94 -29.61
N PRO A 208 24.31 40.68 -30.79
CA PRO A 208 25.06 40.39 -32.01
C PRO A 208 25.82 41.63 -32.52
N THR A 209 27.14 41.48 -32.68
CA THR A 209 28.01 42.39 -33.43
C THR A 209 27.85 42.10 -34.94
N PRO A 210 27.82 43.12 -35.83
CA PRO A 210 27.62 42.91 -37.25
C PRO A 210 28.72 42.06 -37.90
N THR A 211 28.26 41.08 -38.68
CA THR A 211 29.04 40.10 -39.44
C THR A 211 29.84 40.73 -40.58
N PRO A 212 31.16 40.52 -40.68
CA PRO A 212 31.93 40.74 -41.92
C PRO A 212 31.68 39.61 -42.93
N ALA A 213 31.74 39.95 -44.21
CA ALA A 213 31.47 39.07 -45.36
C ALA A 213 32.31 37.77 -45.36
N PRO A 214 31.76 36.65 -45.89
CA PRO A 214 32.38 35.33 -45.77
C PRO A 214 33.54 35.13 -46.75
N THR A 215 34.60 34.50 -46.26
CA THR A 215 35.65 33.85 -47.06
C THR A 215 35.32 32.35 -47.21
N PRO A 216 35.43 31.74 -48.40
CA PRO A 216 35.05 30.34 -48.61
C PRO A 216 35.99 29.38 -47.84
N THR A 217 35.39 28.48 -47.05
CA THR A 217 36.08 27.39 -46.31
C THR A 217 35.61 26.05 -46.87
N PRO A 218 36.51 25.05 -47.04
CA PRO A 218 36.23 23.80 -47.75
C PRO A 218 35.23 22.88 -47.04
N THR A 219 34.48 22.14 -47.84
CA THR A 219 33.41 21.19 -47.49
C THR A 219 33.89 20.06 -46.57
N PRO A 220 33.26 19.84 -45.39
CA PRO A 220 33.52 18.66 -44.58
C PRO A 220 32.78 17.41 -45.10
N THR A 221 33.51 16.29 -45.08
CA THR A 221 33.03 14.93 -45.39
C THR A 221 31.93 14.49 -44.41
N PRO A 222 30.84 13.83 -44.86
CA PRO A 222 29.74 13.43 -43.98
C PRO A 222 30.14 12.35 -42.97
N THR A 223 29.83 12.60 -41.70
CA THR A 223 29.88 11.63 -40.60
C THR A 223 28.70 10.64 -40.73
N PRO A 224 28.91 9.32 -40.57
CA PRO A 224 27.83 8.34 -40.66
C PRO A 224 26.75 8.61 -39.60
N THR A 225 25.50 8.65 -40.06
CA THR A 225 24.32 8.76 -39.20
C THR A 225 24.24 7.53 -38.29
N PRO A 226 24.08 7.68 -36.96
CA PRO A 226 23.83 6.54 -36.09
C PRO A 226 22.55 5.84 -36.55
N SER A 227 22.63 4.52 -36.69
CA SER A 227 21.48 3.66 -36.95
C SER A 227 20.39 3.94 -35.91
N PRO A 228 19.10 4.03 -36.29
CA PRO A 228 18.03 4.22 -35.34
C PRO A 228 18.08 3.12 -34.28
N THR A 229 18.08 3.52 -33.01
CA THR A 229 17.76 2.62 -31.90
C THR A 229 16.39 1.99 -32.21
N PRO A 230 16.24 0.65 -32.16
CA PRO A 230 14.95 0.04 -32.40
C PRO A 230 13.92 0.67 -31.46
N SER A 231 12.81 1.14 -32.04
CA SER A 231 11.63 1.54 -31.27
C SER A 231 11.27 0.40 -30.31
N PRO A 232 10.96 0.67 -29.03
CA PRO A 232 10.50 -0.37 -28.14
C PRO A 232 9.36 -1.12 -28.82
N ALA A 233 9.47 -2.45 -28.90
CA ALA A 233 8.40 -3.30 -29.37
C ALA A 233 7.13 -2.92 -28.61
N GLY A 234 6.04 -2.65 -29.34
CA GLY A 234 4.76 -2.33 -28.71
C GLY A 234 4.31 -3.48 -27.81
N LEU A 235 3.57 -3.17 -26.74
CA LEU A 235 2.95 -4.20 -25.92
C LEU A 235 2.05 -5.08 -26.81
N PRO A 236 2.09 -6.42 -26.71
CA PRO A 236 1.27 -7.26 -27.54
C PRO A 236 -0.23 -7.00 -27.32
N ASN A 237 -1.02 -7.06 -28.39
CA ASN A 237 -2.48 -7.09 -28.29
C ASN A 237 -2.92 -8.50 -27.93
N PHE A 238 -3.07 -8.78 -26.63
CA PHE A 238 -3.45 -10.10 -26.15
C PHE A 238 -4.82 -10.51 -26.69
N SER A 239 -4.96 -11.76 -27.13
CA SER A 239 -6.29 -12.27 -27.48
C SER A 239 -7.17 -12.44 -26.25
N HIS A 240 -6.56 -12.89 -25.15
CA HIS A 240 -7.18 -13.13 -23.86
C HIS A 240 -6.22 -12.74 -22.73
N VAL A 241 -6.74 -12.21 -21.62
CA VAL A 241 -5.99 -11.96 -20.41
C VAL A 241 -6.67 -12.66 -19.24
N PHE A 242 -5.92 -13.50 -18.56
CA PHE A 242 -6.31 -14.19 -17.33
C PHE A 242 -5.59 -13.53 -16.15
N VAL A 243 -6.31 -13.22 -15.08
CA VAL A 243 -5.76 -12.70 -13.83
C VAL A 243 -6.24 -13.60 -12.70
N ILE A 244 -5.30 -14.21 -11.99
CA ILE A 244 -5.55 -14.91 -10.74
C ILE A 244 -5.01 -14.03 -9.61
N VAL A 245 -5.87 -13.67 -8.67
CA VAL A 245 -5.48 -12.92 -7.47
C VAL A 245 -5.52 -13.85 -6.27
N MET A 246 -4.36 -14.01 -5.63
CA MET A 246 -4.14 -14.75 -4.40
C MET A 246 -4.06 -13.76 -3.22
N GLU A 247 -4.00 -14.25 -1.99
CA GLU A 247 -4.13 -13.43 -0.78
C GLU A 247 -2.87 -13.39 0.08
N ASN A 248 -2.57 -12.21 0.64
CA ASN A 248 -1.81 -12.03 1.88
C ASN A 248 -0.42 -12.69 1.95
N GLN A 249 0.37 -12.61 0.88
CA GLN A 249 1.75 -13.13 0.88
C GLN A 249 2.74 -12.10 0.30
N GLU A 250 3.85 -11.88 1.02
CA GLU A 250 5.01 -11.22 0.43
C GLU A 250 5.65 -12.14 -0.61
N ILE A 251 6.36 -11.56 -1.57
CA ILE A 251 7.15 -12.31 -2.54
C ILE A 251 8.14 -13.27 -1.84
N THR A 252 8.66 -12.89 -0.67
CA THR A 252 9.58 -13.71 0.12
C THR A 252 8.90 -14.88 0.83
N ASP A 253 7.59 -14.82 1.00
CA ASP A 253 6.81 -15.92 1.56
C ASP A 253 6.60 -17.02 0.51
N VAL A 254 6.53 -16.65 -0.77
CA VAL A 254 6.23 -17.57 -1.89
C VAL A 254 7.49 -18.01 -2.65
N ILE A 255 8.27 -17.05 -3.15
CA ILE A 255 9.41 -17.31 -4.04
C ILE A 255 10.62 -17.76 -3.21
N GLY A 256 11.17 -18.92 -3.56
CA GLY A 256 12.20 -19.64 -2.81
C GLY A 256 11.64 -20.57 -1.73
N ASN A 257 10.34 -20.51 -1.44
CA ASN A 257 9.73 -21.33 -0.39
C ASN A 257 9.53 -22.80 -0.86
N PRO A 258 10.11 -23.80 -0.19
CA PRO A 258 9.92 -25.22 -0.55
C PRO A 258 8.47 -25.70 -0.43
N ALA A 259 7.60 -24.98 0.28
CA ALA A 259 6.17 -25.22 0.38
C ALA A 259 5.40 -24.82 -0.90
N ALA A 260 6.01 -24.07 -1.82
CA ALA A 260 5.43 -23.56 -3.06
C ALA A 260 6.17 -24.07 -4.33
N PRO A 261 6.38 -25.38 -4.51
CA PRO A 261 7.21 -25.88 -5.60
C PRO A 261 6.64 -25.59 -7.00
N TYR A 262 5.31 -25.54 -7.16
CA TYR A 262 4.71 -25.24 -8.45
C TYR A 262 4.91 -23.77 -8.85
N LEU A 263 4.61 -22.85 -7.93
CA LEU A 263 4.83 -21.41 -8.11
C LEU A 263 6.30 -21.07 -8.38
N ASN A 264 7.23 -21.70 -7.66
CA ASN A 264 8.67 -21.56 -7.93
C ASN A 264 9.07 -22.08 -9.31
N GLY A 265 8.46 -23.19 -9.76
CA GLY A 265 8.65 -23.71 -11.12
C GLY A 265 8.12 -22.73 -12.19
N LEU A 266 6.95 -22.13 -11.96
CA LEU A 266 6.40 -21.12 -12.86
C LEU A 266 7.29 -19.88 -12.91
N ALA A 267 7.71 -19.35 -11.75
CA ALA A 267 8.53 -18.15 -11.65
C ALA A 267 9.91 -18.33 -12.28
N SER A 268 10.52 -19.51 -12.18
CA SER A 268 11.83 -19.80 -12.80
C SER A 268 11.74 -20.00 -14.31
N SER A 269 10.62 -20.55 -14.81
CA SER A 269 10.46 -20.87 -16.24
C SER A 269 9.86 -19.72 -17.07
N ASN A 270 9.21 -18.75 -16.43
CA ASN A 270 8.48 -17.66 -17.09
C ASN A 270 9.04 -16.30 -16.67
N ALA A 271 8.22 -15.25 -16.70
CA ALA A 271 8.60 -13.94 -16.23
C ALA A 271 8.09 -13.69 -14.80
N LEU A 272 8.95 -13.17 -13.93
CA LEU A 272 8.64 -12.82 -12.54
C LEU A 272 8.92 -11.35 -12.29
N GLY A 273 7.94 -10.64 -11.74
CA GLY A 273 8.12 -9.31 -11.17
C GLY A 273 8.62 -9.43 -9.75
N THR A 274 9.85 -8.97 -9.50
CA THR A 274 10.48 -9.04 -8.17
C THR A 274 10.22 -7.81 -7.31
N GLN A 275 9.65 -6.76 -7.90
CA GLN A 275 9.45 -5.44 -7.32
C GLN A 275 8.02 -4.92 -7.62
N VAL A 276 7.02 -5.79 -7.48
CA VAL A 276 5.60 -5.42 -7.58
C VAL A 276 5.04 -5.15 -6.19
N TYR A 277 4.33 -4.04 -6.02
CA TYR A 277 3.81 -3.60 -4.74
C TYR A 277 2.28 -3.50 -4.75
N ALA A 278 1.67 -4.11 -3.74
CA ALA A 278 0.26 -3.96 -3.45
C ALA A 278 -0.07 -2.52 -3.04
N VAL A 279 -1.30 -2.08 -3.30
CA VAL A 279 -1.68 -0.68 -3.16
C VAL A 279 -1.78 -0.30 -1.69
N THR A 280 -2.46 -1.10 -0.88
CA THR A 280 -2.71 -0.76 0.52
C THR A 280 -3.07 -1.99 1.35
N HIS A 281 -3.53 -1.74 2.58
CA HIS A 281 -4.14 -2.68 3.50
C HIS A 281 -5.52 -2.15 3.90
N PRO A 282 -6.57 -2.99 4.06
CA PRO A 282 -6.63 -4.44 3.87
C PRO A 282 -6.95 -4.86 2.41
N SER A 283 -7.30 -6.15 2.20
CA SER A 283 -7.51 -6.78 0.88
C SER A 283 -8.41 -6.02 -0.10
N LEU A 284 -9.68 -5.73 0.27
CA LEU A 284 -10.68 -5.20 -0.67
C LEU A 284 -10.21 -3.98 -1.49
N PRO A 285 -9.61 -2.93 -0.88
CA PRO A 285 -9.00 -1.83 -1.60
C PRO A 285 -8.08 -2.25 -2.77
N ASN A 286 -7.29 -3.32 -2.63
CA ASN A 286 -6.38 -3.81 -3.67
C ASN A 286 -7.14 -4.45 -4.85
N TYR A 287 -8.23 -5.18 -4.56
CA TYR A 287 -9.13 -5.69 -5.60
C TYR A 287 -9.80 -4.57 -6.39
N LEU A 288 -10.25 -3.51 -5.71
CA LEU A 288 -10.82 -2.32 -6.36
C LEU A 288 -9.77 -1.58 -7.19
N ALA A 289 -8.53 -1.50 -6.71
CA ALA A 289 -7.43 -0.92 -7.44
C ALA A 289 -7.16 -1.67 -8.76
N LEU A 290 -7.18 -3.00 -8.74
CA LEU A 290 -7.04 -3.83 -9.95
C LEU A 290 -8.23 -3.71 -10.90
N ALA A 291 -9.45 -3.58 -10.38
CA ALA A 291 -10.67 -3.56 -11.20
C ALA A 291 -11.05 -2.16 -11.73
N GLY A 292 -10.66 -1.09 -11.03
CA GLY A 292 -11.12 0.26 -11.30
C GLY A 292 -10.05 1.35 -11.21
N GLY A 293 -8.78 0.99 -10.97
CA GLY A 293 -7.68 1.97 -10.91
C GLY A 293 -7.72 2.90 -9.71
N SER A 294 -8.50 2.58 -8.68
CA SER A 294 -8.58 3.33 -7.43
C SER A 294 -9.09 2.45 -6.28
N THR A 295 -8.71 2.77 -5.05
CA THR A 295 -9.37 2.24 -3.86
C THR A 295 -10.72 2.92 -3.60
N PHE A 296 -11.03 4.01 -4.31
CA PHE A 296 -12.22 4.85 -4.14
C PHE A 296 -12.39 5.40 -2.71
N GLY A 297 -11.27 5.53 -1.97
CA GLY A 297 -11.27 5.95 -0.58
C GLY A 297 -11.79 4.89 0.39
N ILE A 298 -12.02 3.66 -0.06
CA ILE A 298 -12.34 2.52 0.79
C ILE A 298 -11.05 2.06 1.49
N THR A 299 -11.11 1.88 2.80
CA THR A 299 -9.96 1.56 3.66
C THR A 299 -10.23 0.36 4.57
N SER A 300 -11.24 -0.46 4.25
CA SER A 300 -11.68 -1.58 5.06
C SER A 300 -12.31 -2.66 4.19
N ASP A 301 -12.31 -3.90 4.68
CA ASP A 301 -13.05 -5.02 4.08
C ASP A 301 -14.55 -4.93 4.39
N CYS A 302 -15.24 -4.01 3.74
CA CYS A 302 -16.67 -3.78 3.89
C CYS A 302 -17.46 -4.58 2.85
N THR A 303 -18.69 -4.99 3.17
CA THR A 303 -19.60 -5.65 2.22
C THR A 303 -20.63 -4.69 1.60
N THR A 304 -20.71 -3.45 2.09
CA THR A 304 -21.76 -2.47 1.75
C THR A 304 -21.24 -1.19 1.08
N CYS A 305 -19.93 -1.06 0.91
CA CYS A 305 -19.26 0.11 0.36
C CYS A 305 -19.24 0.13 -1.17
N TYR A 306 -20.42 0.13 -1.76
CA TYR A 306 -20.56 0.15 -3.22
C TYR A 306 -20.11 1.48 -3.82
N VAL A 307 -19.56 1.43 -5.03
CA VAL A 307 -19.01 2.56 -5.77
C VAL A 307 -19.80 2.81 -7.06
N SER A 308 -19.96 4.09 -7.40
CA SER A 308 -20.47 4.54 -8.70
C SER A 308 -19.33 5.12 -9.50
N ALA A 309 -18.54 4.25 -10.12
CA ALA A 309 -17.37 4.61 -10.89
C ALA A 309 -17.23 3.70 -12.11
N GLN A 310 -16.55 4.20 -13.15
CA GLN A 310 -16.17 3.37 -14.29
C GLN A 310 -15.16 2.30 -13.84
N ASN A 311 -15.30 1.11 -14.39
CA ASN A 311 -14.43 -0.03 -14.11
C ASN A 311 -13.87 -0.64 -15.41
N LEU A 312 -12.94 -1.58 -15.27
CA LEU A 312 -12.29 -2.24 -16.39
C LEU A 312 -13.29 -3.01 -17.27
N ALA A 313 -14.34 -3.60 -16.69
CA ALA A 313 -15.37 -4.30 -17.44
C ALA A 313 -16.12 -3.36 -18.40
N ASP A 314 -16.44 -2.14 -17.98
CA ASP A 314 -17.03 -1.11 -18.86
C ASP A 314 -16.14 -0.82 -20.08
N GLN A 315 -14.84 -0.74 -19.87
CA GLN A 315 -13.89 -0.44 -20.94
C GLN A 315 -13.74 -1.61 -21.91
N ILE A 316 -13.68 -2.83 -21.39
CA ILE A 316 -13.62 -4.05 -22.19
C ILE A 316 -14.85 -4.15 -23.11
N GLU A 317 -16.04 -3.97 -22.54
CA GLU A 317 -17.30 -4.00 -23.29
C GLU A 317 -17.36 -2.87 -24.33
N ALA A 318 -16.97 -1.65 -23.95
CA ALA A 318 -16.90 -0.51 -24.88
C ALA A 318 -15.89 -0.74 -26.02
N GLY A 319 -14.83 -1.52 -25.77
CA GLY A 319 -13.85 -1.98 -26.75
C GLY A 319 -14.32 -3.18 -27.61
N GLY A 320 -15.56 -3.65 -27.43
CA GLY A 320 -16.13 -4.79 -28.18
C GLY A 320 -15.59 -6.15 -27.74
N LYS A 321 -14.99 -6.24 -26.55
CA LYS A 321 -14.48 -7.47 -25.95
C LYS A 321 -15.44 -7.95 -24.86
N THR A 322 -15.26 -9.20 -24.43
CA THR A 322 -16.06 -9.79 -23.34
C THR A 322 -15.22 -9.98 -22.08
N TRP A 323 -15.86 -10.01 -20.93
CA TRP A 323 -15.23 -10.28 -19.64
C TRP A 323 -16.06 -11.27 -18.83
N LYS A 324 -15.44 -11.92 -17.85
CA LYS A 324 -16.13 -12.66 -16.79
C LYS A 324 -15.21 -12.82 -15.57
N ALA A 325 -15.81 -12.81 -14.39
CA ALA A 325 -15.17 -13.16 -13.13
C ALA A 325 -15.66 -14.53 -12.65
N TYR A 326 -14.71 -15.38 -12.28
CA TYR A 326 -14.91 -16.75 -11.80
C TYR A 326 -14.43 -16.85 -10.34
N LEU A 327 -15.36 -16.94 -9.40
CA LEU A 327 -15.09 -16.84 -7.98
C LEU A 327 -15.34 -18.18 -7.29
N GLU A 328 -14.33 -18.76 -6.65
CA GLU A 328 -14.47 -20.05 -5.97
C GLU A 328 -15.29 -19.90 -4.67
N GLY A 329 -16.07 -20.93 -4.36
CA GLY A 329 -17.01 -20.91 -3.23
C GLY A 329 -18.25 -20.04 -3.43
N MET A 330 -18.32 -19.22 -4.49
CA MET A 330 -19.46 -18.33 -4.75
C MET A 330 -20.75 -19.14 -4.94
N PRO A 331 -21.82 -18.92 -4.13
CA PRO A 331 -23.00 -19.79 -4.13
C PRO A 331 -23.81 -19.80 -5.43
N SER A 332 -23.89 -18.65 -6.09
CA SER A 332 -24.71 -18.44 -7.29
C SER A 332 -24.20 -17.21 -8.04
N PRO A 333 -24.46 -17.10 -9.37
CA PRO A 333 -24.11 -15.89 -10.10
C PRO A 333 -24.66 -14.62 -9.45
N CYS A 334 -23.89 -13.53 -9.49
CA CYS A 334 -24.22 -12.25 -8.87
C CYS A 334 -24.55 -12.29 -7.36
N PHE A 335 -24.06 -13.28 -6.62
CA PHE A 335 -24.20 -13.32 -5.16
C PHE A 335 -23.59 -12.08 -4.51
N VAL A 336 -24.35 -11.46 -3.60
CA VAL A 336 -23.95 -10.29 -2.80
C VAL A 336 -23.93 -10.71 -1.33
N GLY A 337 -22.80 -10.49 -0.67
CA GLY A 337 -22.52 -10.85 0.71
C GLY A 337 -21.43 -11.91 0.82
N ASP A 338 -21.20 -12.36 2.05
CA ASP A 338 -20.22 -13.39 2.36
C ASP A 338 -20.90 -14.76 2.47
N SER A 339 -20.20 -15.80 2.01
CA SER A 339 -20.62 -17.20 2.15
C SER A 339 -19.38 -18.08 2.22
N TYR A 340 -18.82 -18.23 3.42
CA TYR A 340 -17.57 -18.97 3.64
C TYR A 340 -17.56 -20.34 2.91
N PRO A 341 -16.49 -20.66 2.15
CA PRO A 341 -15.21 -19.95 2.08
C PRO A 341 -15.14 -18.79 1.05
N TYR A 342 -16.24 -18.42 0.39
CA TYR A 342 -16.30 -17.23 -0.47
C TYR A 342 -16.53 -15.96 0.35
N MET A 343 -15.67 -14.95 0.19
CA MET A 343 -15.83 -13.62 0.78
C MET A 343 -16.03 -12.57 -0.30
N GLN A 344 -16.98 -11.65 -0.11
CA GLN A 344 -17.28 -10.61 -1.10
C GLN A 344 -16.07 -9.69 -1.32
N LYS A 345 -15.27 -9.46 -0.27
CA LYS A 345 -14.09 -8.59 -0.34
C LYS A 345 -13.10 -8.96 -1.46
N HIS A 346 -13.05 -10.23 -1.87
CA HIS A 346 -12.18 -10.70 -2.96
C HIS A 346 -12.87 -10.66 -4.34
N ASN A 347 -14.09 -10.12 -4.43
CA ASN A 347 -14.87 -9.96 -5.65
C ASN A 347 -15.19 -8.47 -5.91
N PRO A 348 -14.28 -7.72 -6.57
CA PRO A 348 -14.43 -6.27 -6.75
C PRO A 348 -15.65 -5.92 -7.62
N TRP A 349 -16.09 -6.82 -8.49
CA TRP A 349 -17.16 -6.57 -9.47
C TRP A 349 -18.51 -6.32 -8.81
N ILE A 350 -18.77 -6.90 -7.64
CA ILE A 350 -19.99 -6.65 -6.85
C ILE A 350 -19.99 -5.25 -6.23
N TYR A 351 -18.85 -4.58 -6.12
CA TYR A 351 -18.79 -3.23 -5.56
C TYR A 351 -19.24 -2.16 -6.55
N PHE A 352 -19.12 -2.40 -7.85
CA PHE A 352 -19.52 -1.44 -8.88
C PHE A 352 -21.04 -1.47 -9.11
N ASN A 353 -21.69 -0.33 -8.91
CA ASN A 353 -23.14 -0.20 -8.98
C ASN A 353 -23.71 -0.56 -10.36
N ASP A 354 -23.03 -0.16 -11.44
CA ASP A 354 -23.41 -0.44 -12.84
C ASP A 354 -23.34 -1.93 -13.20
N ILE A 355 -22.53 -2.73 -12.48
CA ILE A 355 -22.53 -4.19 -12.57
C ILE A 355 -23.61 -4.74 -11.64
N ARG A 356 -23.45 -4.56 -10.32
CA ARG A 356 -24.31 -5.18 -9.29
C ARG A 356 -25.81 -4.91 -9.49
N THR A 357 -26.18 -3.70 -9.89
CA THR A 357 -27.60 -3.33 -10.05
C THR A 357 -28.18 -3.70 -11.41
N ASN A 358 -27.34 -4.11 -12.36
CA ASN A 358 -27.77 -4.69 -13.63
C ASN A 358 -27.81 -6.22 -13.50
N ALA A 359 -28.96 -6.75 -13.12
CA ALA A 359 -29.14 -8.17 -12.85
C ALA A 359 -28.73 -9.09 -14.01
N THR A 360 -28.92 -8.66 -15.27
CA THR A 360 -28.56 -9.47 -16.44
C THR A 360 -27.04 -9.51 -16.62
N ARG A 361 -26.38 -8.35 -16.57
CA ARG A 361 -24.92 -8.23 -16.70
C ARG A 361 -24.21 -8.98 -15.58
N CYS A 362 -24.60 -8.71 -14.33
CA CYS A 362 -23.97 -9.32 -13.18
C CYS A 362 -24.14 -10.85 -13.14
N ALA A 363 -25.34 -11.38 -13.46
CA ALA A 363 -25.56 -12.84 -13.48
C ALA A 363 -24.87 -13.55 -14.66
N ALA A 364 -24.60 -12.84 -15.76
CA ALA A 364 -23.86 -13.39 -16.89
C ALA A 364 -22.35 -13.41 -16.62
N ASP A 365 -21.82 -12.36 -15.99
CA ASP A 365 -20.38 -12.08 -16.00
C ASP A 365 -19.71 -12.19 -14.61
N VAL A 366 -20.45 -12.34 -13.51
CA VAL A 366 -19.90 -12.60 -12.17
C VAL A 366 -20.44 -13.94 -11.66
N VAL A 367 -19.64 -14.99 -11.78
CA VAL A 367 -20.12 -16.38 -11.68
C VAL A 367 -19.28 -17.27 -10.76
N PRO A 368 -19.84 -18.40 -10.30
CA PRO A 368 -19.06 -19.42 -9.59
C PRO A 368 -17.92 -19.98 -10.45
N TYR A 369 -16.76 -20.22 -9.81
CA TYR A 369 -15.54 -20.70 -10.47
C TYR A 369 -15.73 -21.98 -11.29
N SER A 370 -16.66 -22.86 -10.88
CA SER A 370 -16.96 -24.11 -11.57
C SER A 370 -17.33 -23.95 -13.05
N GLN A 371 -17.84 -22.78 -13.45
CA GLN A 371 -18.16 -22.48 -14.86
C GLN A 371 -16.92 -22.40 -15.77
N LEU A 372 -15.75 -22.03 -15.24
CA LEU A 372 -14.53 -21.83 -16.03
C LEU A 372 -14.16 -23.08 -16.84
N SER A 373 -14.30 -24.26 -16.21
CA SER A 373 -13.99 -25.53 -16.86
C SER A 373 -14.83 -25.77 -18.13
N SER A 374 -16.11 -25.42 -18.10
CA SER A 374 -16.99 -25.54 -19.27
C SER A 374 -16.66 -24.50 -20.33
N ASP A 375 -16.39 -23.27 -19.92
CA ASP A 375 -16.08 -22.17 -20.86
C ASP A 375 -14.77 -22.43 -21.61
N LEU A 376 -13.75 -22.96 -20.90
CA LEU A 376 -12.49 -23.41 -21.50
C LEU A 376 -12.69 -24.59 -22.45
N ALA A 377 -13.46 -25.61 -22.04
CA ALA A 377 -13.71 -26.79 -22.86
C ALA A 377 -14.50 -26.48 -24.15
N ASN A 378 -15.42 -25.52 -24.08
CA ASN A 378 -16.28 -25.13 -25.19
C ASN A 378 -15.68 -23.99 -26.04
N ASN A 379 -14.49 -23.47 -25.71
CA ASN A 379 -13.88 -22.30 -26.35
C ASN A 379 -14.80 -21.06 -26.33
N THR A 380 -15.48 -20.85 -25.21
CA THR A 380 -16.40 -19.71 -24.97
C THR A 380 -15.94 -18.79 -23.83
N VAL A 381 -14.73 -19.03 -23.31
CA VAL A 381 -14.07 -18.18 -22.33
C VAL A 381 -13.93 -16.73 -22.87
N PRO A 382 -14.20 -15.70 -22.06
CA PRO A 382 -14.17 -14.31 -22.51
C PRO A 382 -12.76 -13.78 -22.71
N ASN A 383 -12.63 -12.63 -23.38
CA ASN A 383 -11.32 -11.98 -23.58
C ASN A 383 -10.64 -11.63 -22.25
N PHE A 384 -11.39 -11.17 -21.24
CA PHE A 384 -10.86 -10.92 -19.90
C PHE A 384 -11.43 -11.89 -18.89
N VAL A 385 -10.55 -12.57 -18.17
CA VAL A 385 -10.88 -13.60 -17.20
C VAL A 385 -10.29 -13.22 -15.86
N TRP A 386 -11.16 -12.87 -14.91
CA TRP A 386 -10.79 -12.68 -13.52
C TRP A 386 -11.04 -13.96 -12.74
N ILE A 387 -10.09 -14.40 -11.92
CA ILE A 387 -10.20 -15.59 -11.09
C ILE A 387 -9.77 -15.25 -9.67
N THR A 388 -10.60 -15.61 -8.70
CA THR A 388 -10.24 -15.56 -7.28
C THR A 388 -10.58 -16.90 -6.65
N PRO A 389 -9.60 -17.61 -6.05
CA PRO A 389 -9.86 -18.78 -5.23
C PRO A 389 -10.63 -18.42 -3.96
N ASP A 390 -11.08 -19.43 -3.21
CA ASP A 390 -11.73 -19.20 -1.91
C ASP A 390 -10.69 -18.92 -0.81
N MET A 391 -11.15 -18.51 0.37
CA MET A 391 -10.30 -18.14 1.53
C MET A 391 -9.24 -19.18 1.93
N CYS A 392 -9.39 -20.44 1.52
CA CYS A 392 -8.37 -21.45 1.75
C CYS A 392 -7.40 -21.54 0.56
N ASN A 393 -7.93 -21.66 -0.65
CA ASN A 393 -7.10 -21.85 -1.83
C ASN A 393 -6.35 -20.59 -2.26
N ASP A 394 -6.78 -19.40 -1.83
CA ASP A 394 -6.11 -18.13 -2.08
C ASP A 394 -4.91 -17.88 -1.16
N MET A 395 -4.71 -18.73 -0.13
CA MET A 395 -3.68 -18.64 0.92
C MET A 395 -3.98 -17.66 2.07
N HIS A 396 -5.21 -17.17 2.21
CA HIS A 396 -5.59 -16.30 3.33
C HIS A 396 -5.68 -17.09 4.66
N ASP A 397 -6.52 -18.13 4.71
CA ASP A 397 -6.77 -18.95 5.92
C ASP A 397 -5.96 -20.25 5.93
N CYS A 398 -5.48 -20.69 4.77
CA CYS A 398 -4.75 -21.93 4.61
C CYS A 398 -3.31 -21.71 4.14
N SER A 399 -2.50 -22.76 4.28
CA SER A 399 -1.07 -22.69 3.99
C SER A 399 -0.76 -22.41 2.53
N ILE A 400 0.44 -21.87 2.28
CA ILE A 400 1.02 -21.72 0.94
C ILE A 400 1.01 -23.04 0.15
N THR A 401 1.21 -24.20 0.80
CA THR A 401 1.12 -25.50 0.13
C THR A 401 -0.27 -25.79 -0.43
N THR A 402 -1.33 -25.33 0.26
CA THR A 402 -2.71 -25.47 -0.21
C THR A 402 -2.93 -24.67 -1.49
N GLY A 403 -2.58 -23.38 -1.48
CA GLY A 403 -2.72 -22.54 -2.68
C GLY A 403 -1.80 -22.97 -3.83
N ASP A 404 -0.58 -23.42 -3.56
CA ASP A 404 0.33 -23.97 -4.57
C ASP A 404 -0.26 -25.23 -5.24
N ALA A 405 -0.84 -26.13 -4.43
CA ALA A 405 -1.51 -27.33 -4.94
C ALA A 405 -2.76 -26.99 -5.77
N TRP A 406 -3.55 -26.00 -5.33
CA TRP A 406 -4.69 -25.52 -6.09
C TRP A 406 -4.26 -24.95 -7.45
N LEU A 407 -3.27 -24.05 -7.47
CA LEU A 407 -2.73 -23.49 -8.70
C LEU A 407 -2.16 -24.56 -9.61
N LYS A 408 -1.46 -25.56 -9.07
CA LYS A 408 -0.94 -26.72 -9.81
C LYS A 408 -2.05 -27.51 -10.51
N GLN A 409 -3.24 -27.56 -9.92
CA GLN A 409 -4.40 -28.23 -10.51
C GLN A 409 -5.10 -27.36 -11.56
N GLN A 410 -5.22 -26.05 -11.31
CA GLN A 410 -6.04 -25.16 -12.13
C GLN A 410 -5.29 -24.53 -13.31
N VAL A 411 -4.08 -24.01 -13.09
CA VAL A 411 -3.30 -23.25 -14.09
C VAL A 411 -3.04 -24.07 -15.37
N PRO A 412 -2.73 -25.38 -15.32
CA PRO A 412 -2.55 -26.16 -16.55
C PRO A 412 -3.77 -26.17 -17.48
N ALA A 413 -5.00 -26.06 -16.97
CA ALA A 413 -6.19 -25.99 -17.81
C ALA A 413 -6.23 -24.70 -18.62
N ILE A 414 -5.85 -23.57 -18.01
CA ILE A 414 -5.72 -22.27 -18.67
C ILE A 414 -4.62 -22.33 -19.73
N LEU A 415 -3.42 -22.76 -19.35
CA LEU A 415 -2.26 -22.83 -20.24
C LEU A 415 -2.47 -23.76 -21.44
N ASN A 416 -3.32 -24.79 -21.29
CA ASN A 416 -3.64 -25.72 -22.37
C ASN A 416 -4.79 -25.28 -23.28
N SER A 417 -5.55 -24.26 -22.87
CA SER A 417 -6.71 -23.77 -23.63
C SER A 417 -6.34 -23.13 -24.97
N ALA A 418 -7.29 -23.12 -25.91
CA ALA A 418 -7.12 -22.42 -27.18
C ALA A 418 -6.95 -20.91 -26.98
N ALA A 419 -7.66 -20.33 -26.00
CA ALA A 419 -7.60 -18.93 -25.64
C ALA A 419 -6.19 -18.49 -25.24
N TYR A 420 -5.54 -19.21 -24.33
CA TYR A 420 -4.16 -18.90 -23.93
C TYR A 420 -3.17 -19.12 -25.07
N LYS A 421 -3.26 -20.25 -25.78
CA LYS A 421 -2.32 -20.59 -26.87
C LYS A 421 -2.39 -19.62 -28.05
N ASN A 422 -3.55 -19.00 -28.29
CA ASN A 422 -3.74 -18.01 -29.34
C ASN A 422 -3.28 -16.60 -28.92
N GLY A 423 -2.14 -16.46 -28.25
CA GLY A 423 -1.60 -15.16 -27.83
C GLY A 423 -2.29 -14.57 -26.59
N GLY A 424 -2.70 -15.41 -25.64
CA GLY A 424 -3.19 -14.96 -24.34
C GLY A 424 -2.06 -14.62 -23.35
N ALA A 425 -2.42 -13.98 -22.24
CA ALA A 425 -1.55 -13.73 -21.10
C ALA A 425 -2.21 -14.19 -19.81
N LEU A 426 -1.42 -14.76 -18.89
CA LEU A 426 -1.84 -15.11 -17.54
C LEU A 426 -0.95 -14.38 -16.54
N PHE A 427 -1.60 -13.65 -15.64
CA PHE A 427 -1.00 -13.01 -14.49
C PHE A 427 -1.45 -13.75 -13.22
N ILE A 428 -0.50 -14.15 -12.38
CA ILE A 428 -0.77 -14.60 -11.02
C ILE A 428 -0.13 -13.58 -10.09
N THR A 429 -0.94 -12.93 -9.26
CA THR A 429 -0.49 -11.89 -8.32
C THR A 429 -1.12 -12.10 -6.95
N TRP A 430 -0.67 -11.34 -5.97
CA TRP A 430 -1.26 -11.29 -4.63
C TRP A 430 -1.83 -9.90 -4.39
N ASP A 431 -2.94 -9.85 -3.66
CA ASP A 431 -3.65 -8.61 -3.35
C ASP A 431 -2.82 -7.68 -2.44
N GLU A 432 -2.18 -8.25 -1.41
CA GLU A 432 -1.32 -7.59 -0.44
C GLU A 432 -0.30 -8.56 0.16
N GLY A 433 0.76 -7.99 0.72
CA GLY A 433 1.79 -8.72 1.46
C GLY A 433 1.69 -8.42 2.96
N ASN A 434 2.36 -9.20 3.79
CA ASN A 434 2.28 -9.08 5.25
C ASN A 434 2.95 -7.82 5.84
N THR A 435 3.50 -6.93 5.00
CA THR A 435 4.19 -5.71 5.43
C THR A 435 3.65 -4.47 4.74
N TYR A 436 4.07 -3.29 5.21
CA TYR A 436 3.85 -2.02 4.54
C TYR A 436 4.99 -1.67 3.58
N ALA A 437 5.44 -2.66 2.78
CA ALA A 437 6.36 -2.36 1.69
C ALA A 437 5.73 -1.41 0.70
N ALA A 438 6.47 -0.34 0.42
CA ALA A 438 5.96 0.80 -0.32
C ALA A 438 6.86 1.12 -1.49
N CYS A 439 6.23 1.59 -2.56
CA CYS A 439 6.89 2.02 -3.78
C CYS A 439 6.06 3.08 -4.49
N CYS A 440 6.70 3.76 -5.45
CA CYS A 440 5.97 4.25 -6.61
C CYS A 440 4.91 5.31 -6.23
N THR A 441 5.17 6.05 -5.15
CA THR A 441 4.34 7.09 -4.52
C THR A 441 2.96 6.70 -3.98
N VAL A 442 2.33 5.64 -4.47
CA VAL A 442 0.92 5.30 -4.15
C VAL A 442 0.73 3.95 -3.45
N ALA A 443 1.74 3.06 -3.48
CA ALA A 443 1.63 1.70 -2.98
C ALA A 443 2.25 1.56 -1.59
N THR A 444 1.53 0.96 -0.65
CA THR A 444 1.98 0.64 0.72
C THR A 444 1.49 -0.73 1.21
N GLY A 445 1.00 -1.59 0.32
CA GLY A 445 0.37 -2.87 0.66
C GLY A 445 1.34 -4.05 0.82
N GLY A 446 2.65 -3.85 0.72
CA GLY A 446 3.62 -4.96 0.72
C GLY A 446 4.13 -5.27 -0.68
N ARG A 447 5.22 -6.06 -0.76
CA ARG A 447 5.88 -6.42 -2.02
C ARG A 447 5.44 -7.83 -2.41
N VAL A 448 4.47 -7.90 -3.29
CA VAL A 448 3.84 -9.14 -3.73
C VAL A 448 4.60 -9.78 -4.89
N ALA A 449 4.48 -11.10 -5.03
CA ALA A 449 4.94 -11.78 -6.24
C ALA A 449 4.00 -11.44 -7.41
N THR A 450 4.52 -11.34 -8.64
CA THR A 450 3.67 -11.36 -9.84
C THR A 450 4.34 -12.21 -10.91
N ILE A 451 3.72 -13.33 -11.25
CA ILE A 451 4.20 -14.25 -12.28
C ILE A 451 3.43 -13.97 -13.56
N VAL A 452 4.14 -13.72 -14.65
CA VAL A 452 3.58 -13.41 -15.96
C VAL A 452 3.94 -14.52 -16.93
N MET A 453 2.92 -15.06 -17.58
CA MET A 453 3.03 -16.15 -18.56
C MET A 453 2.29 -15.75 -19.84
N SER A 454 2.94 -15.91 -20.98
CA SER A 454 2.29 -15.71 -22.29
C SER A 454 3.10 -16.42 -23.37
N PRO A 455 2.47 -16.92 -24.46
CA PRO A 455 3.20 -17.29 -25.68
C PRO A 455 3.96 -16.12 -26.32
N LEU A 456 3.59 -14.88 -25.97
CA LEU A 456 4.22 -13.62 -26.38
C LEU A 456 5.13 -13.05 -25.26
N GLY A 457 5.31 -13.81 -24.18
CA GLY A 457 6.07 -13.44 -23.00
C GLY A 457 7.53 -13.85 -23.11
N LYS A 458 8.38 -13.22 -22.31
CA LYS A 458 9.73 -13.71 -22.03
C LYS A 458 9.67 -14.93 -21.10
N THR A 459 10.62 -15.84 -21.27
CA THR A 459 10.83 -16.98 -20.39
C THR A 459 12.13 -16.82 -19.61
N ASN A 460 12.22 -17.40 -18.42
CA ASN A 460 13.39 -17.29 -17.53
C ASN A 460 13.81 -15.83 -17.28
N PHE A 461 12.82 -14.94 -17.11
CA PHE A 461 13.05 -13.50 -16.99
C PHE A 461 12.62 -13.00 -15.61
N GLN A 462 13.41 -12.11 -15.03
CA GLN A 462 13.05 -11.42 -13.80
C GLN A 462 13.12 -9.92 -14.04
N SER A 463 12.05 -9.22 -13.72
CA SER A 463 12.05 -7.76 -13.68
C SER A 463 12.33 -7.27 -12.27
N SER A 464 13.20 -6.27 -12.16
CA SER A 464 13.42 -5.46 -10.96
C SER A 464 12.80 -4.07 -11.06
N VAL A 465 12.02 -3.81 -12.12
CA VAL A 465 11.30 -2.54 -12.27
C VAL A 465 10.24 -2.45 -11.20
N GLN A 466 10.17 -1.26 -10.63
CA GLN A 466 9.21 -0.90 -9.60
C GLN A 466 7.83 -0.72 -10.22
N GLU A 467 6.90 -1.58 -9.81
CA GLU A 467 5.56 -1.69 -10.36
C GLU A 467 4.53 -1.82 -9.22
N THR A 468 3.27 -1.58 -9.53
CA THR A 468 2.17 -1.74 -8.57
C THR A 468 1.05 -2.58 -9.16
N LEU A 469 0.00 -2.89 -8.40
CA LEU A 469 -1.20 -3.50 -8.98
C LEU A 469 -1.83 -2.62 -10.08
N TYR A 470 -1.65 -1.30 -10.03
CA TYR A 470 -2.04 -0.41 -11.13
C TYR A 470 -1.21 -0.62 -12.40
N SER A 471 0.03 -1.11 -12.29
CA SER A 471 0.86 -1.48 -13.45
C SER A 471 0.27 -2.66 -14.21
N LEU A 472 -0.31 -3.63 -13.50
CA LEU A 472 -1.03 -4.77 -14.10
C LEU A 472 -2.27 -4.25 -14.85
N LEU A 473 -3.12 -3.46 -14.18
CA LEU A 473 -4.29 -2.85 -14.82
C LEU A 473 -3.92 -2.04 -16.07
N ARG A 474 -2.93 -1.15 -15.95
CA ARG A 474 -2.40 -0.35 -17.08
C ARG A 474 -1.93 -1.21 -18.24
N THR A 475 -1.36 -2.38 -17.95
CA THR A 475 -0.88 -3.31 -18.98
C THR A 475 -2.04 -3.92 -19.75
N ILE A 476 -3.14 -4.27 -19.08
CA ILE A 476 -4.37 -4.73 -19.75
C ILE A 476 -4.92 -3.61 -20.64
N GLU A 477 -5.07 -2.41 -20.07
CA GLU A 477 -5.61 -1.25 -20.79
C GLU A 477 -4.76 -0.90 -22.02
N ASP A 478 -3.44 -0.79 -21.86
CA ASP A 478 -2.50 -0.52 -22.95
C ASP A 478 -2.55 -1.60 -24.04
N SER A 479 -2.70 -2.88 -23.67
CA SER A 479 -2.71 -4.00 -24.63
C SER A 479 -3.92 -3.96 -25.57
N TRP A 480 -5.04 -3.43 -25.07
CA TRP A 480 -6.30 -3.32 -25.79
C TRP A 480 -6.62 -1.89 -26.23
N SER A 481 -5.67 -0.96 -26.08
CA SER A 481 -5.84 0.47 -26.38
C SER A 481 -7.04 1.09 -25.67
N LEU A 482 -7.32 0.64 -24.45
CA LEU A 482 -8.35 1.20 -23.57
C LEU A 482 -7.83 2.48 -22.90
N PRO A 483 -8.72 3.42 -22.52
CA PRO A 483 -8.34 4.53 -21.65
C PRO A 483 -7.80 4.01 -20.31
N ARG A 484 -6.90 4.75 -19.65
CA ARG A 484 -6.36 4.32 -18.36
C ARG A 484 -7.21 4.81 -17.19
N LEU A 485 -7.64 3.91 -16.31
CA LEU A 485 -8.45 4.22 -15.14
C LEU A 485 -7.59 4.71 -13.98
N GLY A 486 -8.01 5.80 -13.33
CA GLY A 486 -7.42 6.30 -12.08
C GLY A 486 -5.89 6.31 -12.07
N ASP A 487 -5.30 5.65 -11.08
CA ASP A 487 -3.85 5.58 -10.86
C ASP A 487 -3.12 4.75 -11.93
N ALA A 488 -3.81 3.91 -12.72
CA ALA A 488 -3.21 3.30 -13.93
C ALA A 488 -2.80 4.38 -14.95
N GLY A 489 -3.52 5.51 -14.96
CA GLY A 489 -3.23 6.70 -15.78
C GLY A 489 -2.08 7.56 -15.27
N CYS A 490 -1.59 7.36 -14.05
CA CYS A 490 -0.50 8.15 -13.48
C CYS A 490 0.77 8.05 -14.35
N SER A 491 1.51 9.15 -14.50
CA SER A 491 2.85 9.11 -15.10
C SER A 491 3.84 8.28 -14.28
N CYS A 492 3.56 8.09 -12.99
CA CYS A 492 4.30 7.26 -12.05
C CYS A 492 4.03 5.75 -12.22
N THR A 493 2.96 5.36 -12.90
CA THR A 493 2.62 3.95 -13.10
C THR A 493 3.31 3.40 -14.34
N THR A 494 4.17 2.41 -14.15
CA THR A 494 4.88 1.74 -15.24
C THR A 494 3.99 0.68 -15.88
N THR A 495 4.00 0.58 -17.22
CA THR A 495 3.38 -0.55 -17.94
C THR A 495 4.36 -1.74 -17.93
N MET A 496 3.89 -2.96 -17.68
CA MET A 496 4.68 -4.19 -17.59
C MET A 496 5.17 -4.70 -18.96
N ARG A 497 5.69 -3.82 -19.82
CA ARG A 497 6.05 -4.14 -21.22
C ARG A 497 7.24 -5.08 -21.32
N GLU A 498 8.16 -4.99 -20.38
CA GLU A 498 9.41 -5.75 -20.42
C GLU A 498 9.24 -7.25 -20.19
N TYR A 499 8.05 -7.68 -19.80
CA TYR A 499 7.69 -9.09 -19.63
C TYR A 499 7.36 -9.77 -20.97
N PHE A 500 7.26 -9.00 -22.07
CA PHE A 500 6.82 -9.45 -23.37
C PHE A 500 7.88 -9.19 -24.46
N GLN A 501 7.76 -9.88 -25.60
CA GLN A 501 8.70 -9.83 -26.73
C GLN A 501 8.03 -9.82 -28.10
#